data_AF-A0A382JX04-F1
#
_entry.id   AF-A0A382JX04-F1
#
_cell.length_a   1.000
_cell.length_b   1.000
_cell.length_c   1.000
_cell.angle_alpha   90.00
_cell.angle_beta   90.00
_cell.angle_gamma   90.00
#
_symmetry.space_group_name_H-M   'P 1'
#
loop_
_entity.id
_entity.type
_entity.pdbx_description
1 polymer ?
#
loop_
_entity_poly.entity_id
_entity_poly.type
_entity_poly.pdbx_seq_one_letter_code
_entity_poly.pdbx_strand_id
1 'polypeptide(L)'
;IDHQLIQQAGPALESKKVVRIEGQIRNTDRAFGALLSSEIAKKYGSDGLPEGTIHCQFKGSAGQSFGAFLASGVTLELEGDANDYTGKGLSGGRLVIYPPKKSSFRAEENILIGNTVLYGATSGEAFFRGIAGERFAVRNSGVNAIVEGVGDHGCEYMTGGRVVVLGPTGRNFAAGMSGGIAYVVDADKQFKNLCNPGMVELEQIVDPEEQNWIKHFISRHQQLTESELAAKLLKDWTNTLSMTVKVMPTEYRMVLEKQKLKAA
;
A
#
# COMPACT_ATOMS: atom_id res chain seq x y z
N ILE A 1 -19.73 14.49 -0.43
CA ILE A 1 -19.42 13.51 -1.48
C ILE A 1 -19.80 12.07 -1.07
N ASP A 2 -19.44 11.60 0.13
CA ASP A 2 -19.74 10.23 0.59
C ASP A 2 -21.23 9.84 0.63
N HIS A 3 -22.16 10.76 0.94
CA HIS A 3 -23.59 10.43 0.88
C HIS A 3 -24.06 10.02 -0.52
N GLN A 4 -23.51 10.67 -1.56
CA GLN A 4 -23.78 10.29 -2.95
C GLN A 4 -23.12 8.95 -3.29
N LEU A 5 -21.93 8.69 -2.73
CA LEU A 5 -21.23 7.42 -2.89
C LEU A 5 -22.06 6.25 -2.30
N ILE A 6 -22.60 6.43 -1.09
CA ILE A 6 -23.46 5.45 -0.43
C ILE A 6 -24.73 5.19 -1.23
N GLN A 7 -25.38 6.25 -1.73
CA GLN A 7 -26.58 6.12 -2.56
C GLN A 7 -26.30 5.28 -3.82
N GLN A 8 -25.19 5.55 -4.51
CA GLN A 8 -24.78 4.77 -5.69
C GLN A 8 -24.38 3.32 -5.34
N ALA A 9 -23.82 3.09 -4.15
CA ALA A 9 -23.48 1.77 -3.64
C ALA A 9 -24.68 0.96 -3.11
N GLY A 10 -25.90 1.51 -3.12
CA GLY A 10 -27.11 0.87 -2.61
C GLY A 10 -27.28 -0.62 -3.00
N PRO A 11 -27.15 -0.99 -4.30
CA PRO A 11 -27.26 -2.40 -4.71
C PRO A 11 -26.23 -3.33 -4.06
N ALA A 12 -25.00 -2.85 -3.84
CA ALA A 12 -23.95 -3.59 -3.15
C ALA A 12 -24.26 -3.72 -1.65
N LEU A 13 -24.71 -2.63 -1.03
CA LEU A 13 -25.06 -2.60 0.39
C LEU A 13 -26.30 -3.44 0.71
N GLU A 14 -27.25 -3.57 -0.22
CA GLU A 14 -28.48 -4.33 -0.01
C GLU A 14 -28.30 -5.83 -0.30
N SER A 15 -27.63 -6.13 -1.41
CA SER A 15 -27.66 -7.47 -2.01
C SER A 15 -26.29 -7.99 -2.48
N LYS A 16 -25.20 -7.35 -2.05
CA LYS A 16 -23.82 -7.71 -2.42
C LYS A 16 -23.59 -7.77 -3.94
N LYS A 17 -24.36 -7.01 -4.71
CA LYS A 17 -24.17 -6.88 -6.16
C LYS A 17 -22.93 -6.06 -6.47
N VAL A 18 -22.25 -6.42 -7.57
CA VAL A 18 -21.11 -5.65 -8.06
C VAL A 18 -21.58 -4.28 -8.55
N VAL A 19 -20.91 -3.22 -8.09
CA VAL A 19 -21.20 -1.83 -8.42
C VAL A 19 -19.90 -1.12 -8.84
N ARG A 20 -19.97 -0.34 -9.93
CA ARG A 20 -18.91 0.53 -10.41
C ARG A 20 -19.38 1.98 -10.30
N ILE A 21 -18.54 2.84 -9.75
CA ILE A 21 -18.86 4.25 -9.50
C ILE A 21 -17.72 5.10 -10.06
N GLU A 22 -18.05 6.08 -10.88
CA GLU A 22 -17.08 7.00 -11.46
C GLU A 22 -17.33 8.44 -10.99
N GLY A 23 -16.28 9.24 -10.87
CA GLY A 23 -16.46 10.64 -10.47
C GLY A 23 -15.20 11.50 -10.49
N GLN A 24 -15.37 12.72 -9.97
CA GLN A 24 -14.30 13.68 -9.75
C GLN A 24 -14.10 13.88 -8.25
N ILE A 25 -12.86 14.11 -7.83
CA ILE A 25 -12.53 14.41 -6.45
C ILE A 25 -11.66 15.67 -6.37
N ARG A 26 -11.82 16.45 -5.30
CA ARG A 26 -11.05 17.65 -5.02
C ARG A 26 -10.41 17.57 -3.64
N ASN A 27 -9.40 18.40 -3.40
CA ASN A 27 -8.66 18.38 -2.12
C ASN A 27 -9.55 18.74 -0.91
N THR A 28 -10.69 19.37 -1.15
CA THR A 28 -11.72 19.65 -0.14
C THR A 28 -12.56 18.42 0.24
N ASP A 29 -12.58 17.39 -0.62
CA ASP A 29 -13.25 16.11 -0.38
C ASP A 29 -12.38 15.23 0.51
N ARG A 30 -12.57 15.36 1.82
CA ARG A 30 -11.82 14.64 2.86
C ARG A 30 -12.53 13.37 3.30
N ALA A 31 -11.76 12.41 3.80
CA ALA A 31 -12.25 11.14 4.34
C ALA A 31 -13.14 10.35 3.34
N PHE A 32 -12.86 10.49 2.05
CA PHE A 32 -13.65 9.85 1.00
C PHE A 32 -13.67 8.33 1.16
N GLY A 33 -14.86 7.74 1.18
CA GLY A 33 -15.08 6.30 1.37
C GLY A 33 -15.20 5.84 2.82
N ALA A 34 -14.94 6.69 3.81
CA ALA A 34 -15.02 6.32 5.22
C ALA A 34 -16.46 6.08 5.68
N LEU A 35 -17.44 6.90 5.24
CA LEU A 35 -18.84 6.68 5.61
C LEU A 35 -19.40 5.44 4.90
N LEU A 36 -19.02 5.20 3.64
CA LEU A 36 -19.36 3.97 2.93
C LEU A 36 -18.86 2.73 3.71
N SER A 37 -17.62 2.78 4.17
CA SER A 37 -17.03 1.69 4.95
C SER A 37 -17.72 1.50 6.29
N SER A 38 -18.18 2.59 6.92
CA SER A 38 -19.01 2.50 8.13
C SER A 38 -20.33 1.80 7.88
N GLU A 39 -21.02 2.07 6.77
CA GLU A 39 -22.29 1.39 6.44
C GLU A 39 -22.06 -0.10 6.17
N ILE A 40 -20.96 -0.46 5.49
CA ILE A 40 -20.56 -1.85 5.29
C ILE A 40 -20.30 -2.53 6.63
N ALA A 41 -19.49 -1.92 7.51
CA ALA A 41 -19.13 -2.48 8.80
C ALA A 41 -20.35 -2.65 9.73
N LYS A 42 -21.29 -1.70 9.74
CA LYS A 42 -22.55 -1.81 10.52
C LYS A 42 -23.38 -3.01 10.07
N LYS A 43 -23.40 -3.31 8.76
CA LYS A 43 -24.25 -4.35 8.19
C LYS A 43 -23.59 -5.73 8.14
N TYR A 44 -22.29 -5.78 7.89
CA TYR A 44 -21.56 -7.02 7.60
C TYR A 44 -20.37 -7.27 8.54
N GLY A 45 -20.13 -6.40 9.53
CA GLY A 45 -19.02 -6.53 10.45
C GLY A 45 -17.66 -6.45 9.78
N SER A 46 -16.67 -7.12 10.37
CA SER A 46 -15.29 -7.19 9.87
C SER A 46 -15.15 -7.95 8.55
N ASP A 47 -16.07 -8.87 8.25
CA ASP A 47 -16.03 -9.67 7.02
C ASP A 47 -16.29 -8.80 5.79
N GLY A 48 -17.07 -7.74 5.95
CA GLY A 48 -17.38 -6.76 4.91
C GLY A 48 -18.10 -7.37 3.71
N LEU A 49 -17.74 -6.92 2.51
CA LEU A 49 -18.29 -7.42 1.25
C LEU A 49 -17.30 -8.39 0.58
N PRO A 50 -17.78 -9.29 -0.30
CA PRO A 50 -16.90 -10.05 -1.17
C PRO A 50 -15.95 -9.13 -1.96
N GLU A 51 -14.75 -9.62 -2.27
CA GLU A 51 -13.77 -8.85 -3.02
C GLU A 51 -14.34 -8.35 -4.37
N GLY A 52 -14.07 -7.09 -4.71
CA GLY A 52 -14.50 -6.49 -5.98
C GLY A 52 -15.98 -6.12 -6.06
N THR A 53 -16.72 -6.16 -4.93
CA THR A 53 -18.14 -5.79 -4.90
C THR A 53 -18.34 -4.31 -5.22
N ILE A 54 -17.53 -3.41 -4.69
CA ILE A 54 -17.61 -1.98 -4.99
C ILE A 54 -16.27 -1.52 -5.56
N HIS A 55 -16.30 -0.89 -6.73
CA HIS A 55 -15.12 -0.23 -7.29
C HIS A 55 -15.45 1.20 -7.70
N CYS A 56 -14.75 2.13 -7.07
CA CYS A 56 -14.87 3.56 -7.27
C CYS A 56 -13.66 4.07 -8.03
N GLN A 57 -13.86 4.63 -9.23
CA GLN A 57 -12.81 5.22 -10.06
C GLN A 57 -12.99 6.74 -10.12
N PHE A 58 -12.06 7.47 -9.51
CA PHE A 58 -12.15 8.93 -9.39
C PHE A 58 -10.95 9.59 -10.05
N LYS A 59 -11.14 10.83 -10.49
CA LYS A 59 -10.05 11.66 -11.04
C LYS A 59 -9.94 12.98 -10.29
N GLY A 60 -8.71 13.45 -10.10
CA GLY A 60 -8.41 14.72 -9.42
C GLY A 60 -7.53 14.54 -8.20
N SER A 61 -7.50 15.54 -7.32
CA SER A 61 -6.64 15.53 -6.12
C SER A 61 -7.47 15.21 -4.89
N ALA A 62 -7.23 14.11 -4.21
CA ALA A 62 -8.00 13.72 -3.03
C ALA A 62 -7.55 14.48 -1.78
N GLY A 63 -8.52 14.88 -0.96
CA GLY A 63 -8.26 15.49 0.34
C GLY A 63 -7.66 14.52 1.37
N GLN A 64 -7.39 15.04 2.56
CA GLN A 64 -6.85 14.24 3.67
C GLN A 64 -7.72 13.02 3.98
N SER A 65 -7.08 11.93 4.40
CA SER A 65 -7.74 10.69 4.81
C SER A 65 -8.52 9.98 3.70
N PHE A 66 -8.14 10.13 2.43
CA PHE A 66 -8.71 9.35 1.33
C PHE A 66 -8.64 7.85 1.62
N GLY A 67 -9.78 7.15 1.56
CA GLY A 67 -9.83 5.71 1.84
C GLY A 67 -9.54 5.33 3.30
N ALA A 68 -9.75 6.24 4.26
CA ALA A 68 -9.61 5.90 5.67
C ALA A 68 -10.61 4.81 6.08
N PHE A 69 -10.12 3.82 6.82
CA PHE A 69 -10.89 2.66 7.32
C PHE A 69 -11.59 1.86 6.22
N LEU A 70 -11.04 1.86 5.00
CA LEU A 70 -11.70 1.24 3.85
C LEU A 70 -11.98 -0.24 4.11
N ALA A 71 -13.25 -0.62 4.05
CA ALA A 71 -13.72 -1.96 4.36
C ALA A 71 -13.43 -2.96 3.23
N SER A 72 -13.37 -4.24 3.60
CA SER A 72 -13.29 -5.37 2.67
C SER A 72 -14.37 -5.31 1.59
N GLY A 73 -13.98 -5.62 0.36
CA GLY A 73 -14.83 -5.60 -0.83
C GLY A 73 -14.95 -4.24 -1.54
N VAL A 74 -14.33 -3.18 -1.01
CA VAL A 74 -14.25 -1.86 -1.65
C VAL A 74 -12.88 -1.63 -2.27
N THR A 75 -12.86 -1.24 -3.53
CA THR A 75 -11.68 -0.72 -4.24
C THR A 75 -11.86 0.76 -4.52
N LEU A 76 -10.95 1.60 -4.05
CA LEU A 76 -10.84 2.99 -4.47
C LEU A 76 -9.65 3.13 -5.41
N GLU A 77 -9.94 3.55 -6.63
CA GLU A 77 -8.97 3.87 -7.66
C GLU A 77 -8.99 5.37 -7.95
N LEU A 78 -7.81 5.98 -7.96
CA LEU A 78 -7.63 7.41 -8.16
C LEU A 78 -6.61 7.68 -9.24
N GLU A 79 -7.07 8.26 -10.35
CA GLU A 79 -6.22 8.89 -11.36
C GLU A 79 -5.95 10.35 -10.94
N GLY A 80 -4.81 10.59 -10.32
CA GLY A 80 -4.49 11.88 -9.69
C GLY A 80 -3.46 11.76 -8.56
N ASP A 81 -3.67 12.53 -7.49
CA ASP A 81 -2.82 12.59 -6.30
C ASP A 81 -3.67 12.59 -5.02
N ALA A 82 -3.08 12.29 -3.86
CA ALA A 82 -3.80 12.30 -2.59
C ALA A 82 -3.00 12.92 -1.45
N ASN A 83 -3.68 13.62 -0.55
CA ASN A 83 -3.05 14.27 0.61
C ASN A 83 -2.74 13.27 1.74
N ASP A 84 -2.28 13.81 2.88
CA ASP A 84 -1.91 13.05 4.08
C ASP A 84 -2.99 12.07 4.55
N TYR A 85 -2.54 11.03 5.27
CA TYR A 85 -3.39 10.01 5.90
C TYR A 85 -4.17 9.14 4.91
N THR A 86 -3.77 9.12 3.64
CA THR A 86 -4.33 8.20 2.66
C THR A 86 -4.25 6.76 3.18
N GLY A 87 -5.38 6.05 3.17
CA GLY A 87 -5.50 4.70 3.72
C GLY A 87 -5.30 4.59 5.24
N LYS A 88 -5.45 5.67 6.01
CA LYS A 88 -5.42 5.62 7.48
C LYS A 88 -6.34 4.51 8.00
N GLY A 89 -5.79 3.58 8.77
CA GLY A 89 -6.53 2.46 9.32
C GLY A 89 -7.17 1.55 8.27
N LEU A 90 -6.59 1.41 7.06
CA LEU A 90 -7.09 0.52 6.01
C LEU A 90 -7.45 -0.87 6.60
N SER A 91 -8.67 -1.34 6.33
CA SER A 91 -9.32 -2.45 7.04
C SER A 91 -9.96 -3.44 6.05
N GLY A 92 -9.19 -3.86 5.06
CA GLY A 92 -9.53 -4.91 4.10
C GLY A 92 -9.79 -4.41 2.68
N GLY A 93 -10.01 -3.11 2.50
CA GLY A 93 -10.19 -2.51 1.18
C GLY A 93 -8.91 -2.48 0.34
N ARG A 94 -9.08 -2.09 -0.93
CA ARG A 94 -7.97 -1.89 -1.88
C ARG A 94 -7.86 -0.42 -2.28
N LEU A 95 -6.64 0.10 -2.25
CA LEU A 95 -6.30 1.43 -2.80
C LEU A 95 -5.41 1.29 -4.03
N VAL A 96 -5.75 2.02 -5.09
CA VAL A 96 -4.94 2.14 -6.31
C VAL A 96 -4.84 3.61 -6.66
N ILE A 97 -3.64 4.20 -6.62
CA ILE A 97 -3.44 5.61 -6.93
C ILE A 97 -2.29 5.74 -7.92
N TYR A 98 -2.51 6.49 -8.99
CA TYR A 98 -1.53 6.73 -10.04
C TYR A 98 -1.76 8.11 -10.66
N PRO A 99 -0.72 8.76 -11.20
CA PRO A 99 -0.85 10.08 -11.79
C PRO A 99 -1.76 10.05 -13.02
N PRO A 100 -2.32 11.20 -13.45
CA PRO A 100 -3.10 11.27 -14.67
C PRO A 100 -2.37 10.64 -15.85
N LYS A 101 -3.05 9.84 -16.68
CA LYS A 101 -2.40 9.06 -17.76
C LYS A 101 -1.69 9.93 -18.80
N LYS A 102 -2.06 11.21 -18.88
CA LYS A 102 -1.46 12.22 -19.77
C LYS A 102 -0.31 13.02 -19.14
N SER A 103 0.09 12.67 -17.91
CA SER A 103 1.21 13.33 -17.23
C SER A 103 2.50 13.12 -18.00
N SER A 104 3.31 14.17 -18.13
CA SER A 104 4.60 14.12 -18.83
C SER A 104 5.79 13.89 -17.89
N PHE A 105 5.58 13.91 -16.58
CA PHE A 105 6.62 13.69 -15.58
C PHE A 105 6.76 12.21 -15.23
N ARG A 106 7.93 11.82 -14.73
CA ARG A 106 8.21 10.47 -14.23
C ARG A 106 7.61 10.30 -12.84
N ALA A 107 6.72 9.33 -12.68
CA ALA A 107 5.97 9.14 -11.45
C ALA A 107 6.89 8.81 -10.26
N GLU A 108 7.92 8.01 -10.52
CA GLU A 108 8.92 7.57 -9.54
C GLU A 108 9.87 8.68 -9.06
N GLU A 109 9.76 9.89 -9.61
CA GLU A 109 10.53 11.08 -9.23
C GLU A 109 9.65 12.15 -8.56
N ASN A 110 8.36 11.91 -8.37
CA ASN A 110 7.39 12.92 -7.93
C ASN A 110 6.53 12.42 -6.77
N ILE A 111 6.17 13.34 -5.86
CA ILE A 111 5.24 13.06 -4.76
C ILE A 111 3.85 12.81 -5.33
N LEU A 112 3.30 11.63 -5.08
CA LEU A 112 1.94 11.24 -5.44
C LEU A 112 1.00 11.32 -4.23
N ILE A 113 1.50 10.90 -3.07
CA ILE A 113 0.72 10.80 -1.84
C ILE A 113 1.46 11.46 -0.67
N GLY A 114 0.70 12.09 0.23
CA GLY A 114 1.25 12.82 1.38
C GLY A 114 1.88 11.94 2.46
N ASN A 115 1.84 12.44 3.70
CA ASN A 115 2.48 11.85 4.86
C ASN A 115 1.57 10.88 5.61
N THR A 116 2.17 10.04 6.47
CA THR A 116 1.45 9.18 7.44
C THR A 116 0.42 8.27 6.75
N VAL A 117 0.77 7.83 5.53
CA VAL A 117 -0.04 6.93 4.70
C VAL A 117 -0.09 5.55 5.36
N LEU A 118 -1.26 4.90 5.30
CA LEU A 118 -1.52 3.60 5.92
C LEU A 118 -1.31 3.56 7.45
N TYR A 119 -1.46 4.70 8.12
CA TYR A 119 -1.31 4.77 9.57
C TYR A 119 -2.20 3.76 10.31
N GLY A 120 -1.59 2.83 11.03
CA GLY A 120 -2.32 1.86 11.86
C GLY A 120 -3.19 0.89 11.05
N ALA A 121 -2.90 0.71 9.76
CA ALA A 121 -3.68 -0.15 8.89
C ALA A 121 -3.54 -1.64 9.26
N THR A 122 -4.61 -2.41 9.14
CA THR A 122 -4.69 -3.77 9.70
C THR A 122 -4.86 -4.86 8.64
N SER A 123 -5.47 -4.56 7.51
CA SER A 123 -5.63 -5.50 6.41
C SER A 123 -5.98 -4.77 5.11
N GLY A 124 -5.80 -5.45 3.97
CA GLY A 124 -6.07 -4.90 2.65
C GLY A 124 -4.80 -4.72 1.82
N GLU A 125 -4.95 -4.03 0.69
CA GLU A 125 -3.87 -3.85 -0.28
C GLU A 125 -3.80 -2.41 -0.79
N ALA A 126 -2.59 -1.92 -1.06
CA ALA A 126 -2.39 -0.57 -1.55
C ALA A 126 -1.32 -0.50 -2.65
N PHE A 127 -1.63 0.17 -3.75
CA PHE A 127 -0.79 0.29 -4.94
C PHE A 127 -0.63 1.76 -5.31
N PHE A 128 0.59 2.29 -5.18
CA PHE A 128 0.87 3.73 -5.35
C PHE A 128 1.97 3.95 -6.39
N ARG A 129 1.62 4.49 -7.56
CA ARG A 129 2.58 4.78 -8.65
C ARG A 129 3.18 6.17 -8.46
N GLY A 130 4.14 6.27 -7.56
CA GLY A 130 4.90 7.48 -7.28
C GLY A 130 5.46 7.50 -5.86
N ILE A 131 6.00 8.65 -5.44
CA ILE A 131 6.64 8.80 -4.13
C ILE A 131 5.59 9.14 -3.06
N ALA A 132 5.66 8.45 -1.92
CA ALA A 132 4.97 8.85 -0.70
C ALA A 132 5.82 9.81 0.15
N GLY A 133 5.16 10.70 0.89
CA GLY A 133 5.81 11.56 1.87
C GLY A 133 6.41 10.79 3.06
N GLU A 134 6.56 11.49 4.17
CA GLU A 134 7.14 10.95 5.40
C GLU A 134 6.21 9.95 6.09
N ARG A 135 6.79 9.07 6.90
CA ARG A 135 6.06 8.10 7.74
C ARG A 135 5.11 7.21 6.95
N PHE A 136 5.50 6.83 5.73
CA PHE A 136 4.76 5.83 4.96
C PHE A 136 4.66 4.51 5.73
N ALA A 137 3.47 3.93 5.81
CA ALA A 137 3.17 2.68 6.51
C ALA A 137 3.53 2.69 8.01
N VAL A 138 3.50 3.86 8.65
CA VAL A 138 3.72 3.96 10.10
C VAL A 138 2.68 3.16 10.87
N ARG A 139 3.13 2.29 11.77
CA ARG A 139 2.27 1.34 12.52
C ARG A 139 1.40 0.45 11.63
N ASN A 140 1.83 0.15 10.40
CA ASN A 140 1.15 -0.88 9.60
C ASN A 140 1.20 -2.23 10.35
N SER A 141 0.07 -2.89 10.47
CA SER A 141 -0.12 -4.14 11.20
C SER A 141 -0.64 -5.28 10.33
N GLY A 142 -0.87 -5.08 9.03
CA GLY A 142 -1.30 -6.17 8.16
C GLY A 142 -1.61 -5.85 6.69
N VAL A 143 -1.40 -4.61 6.24
CA VAL A 143 -1.57 -4.25 4.82
C VAL A 143 -0.39 -4.70 4.00
N ASN A 144 -0.68 -5.20 2.79
CA ASN A 144 0.31 -5.37 1.74
C ASN A 144 0.33 -4.11 0.86
N ALA A 145 1.44 -3.38 0.82
CA ALA A 145 1.53 -2.11 0.10
C ALA A 145 2.74 -2.08 -0.85
N ILE A 146 2.58 -1.40 -1.98
CA ILE A 146 3.66 -1.15 -2.94
C ILE A 146 3.66 0.31 -3.39
N VAL A 147 4.85 0.92 -3.40
CA VAL A 147 5.08 2.34 -3.68
C VAL A 147 6.41 2.54 -4.41
N GLU A 148 6.55 3.61 -5.19
CA GLU A 148 7.75 3.84 -6.01
C GLU A 148 8.85 4.64 -5.31
N GLY A 149 8.57 5.16 -4.13
CA GLY A 149 9.55 5.79 -3.24
C GLY A 149 8.89 6.26 -1.96
N VAL A 150 9.68 6.52 -0.91
CA VAL A 150 9.16 7.01 0.36
C VAL A 150 10.07 8.08 0.96
N GLY A 151 9.49 9.02 1.71
CA GLY A 151 10.24 9.98 2.52
C GLY A 151 10.85 9.35 3.78
N ASP A 152 11.23 10.20 4.74
CA ASP A 152 11.83 9.78 6.01
C ASP A 152 10.84 8.95 6.84
N HIS A 153 11.38 8.08 7.70
CA HIS A 153 10.60 7.28 8.67
C HIS A 153 9.64 6.26 8.03
N GLY A 154 9.94 5.77 6.83
CA GLY A 154 9.17 4.69 6.21
C GLY A 154 9.13 3.43 7.10
N CYS A 155 7.97 2.78 7.19
CA CYS A 155 7.71 1.58 8.00
C CYS A 155 8.00 1.73 9.51
N GLU A 156 8.03 2.96 10.03
CA GLU A 156 8.23 3.23 11.46
C GLU A 156 7.15 2.52 12.29
N TYR A 157 7.55 1.81 13.35
CA TYR A 157 6.64 1.06 14.24
C TYR A 157 5.75 0.01 13.55
N MET A 158 6.09 -0.45 12.34
CA MET A 158 5.35 -1.50 11.64
C MET A 158 5.43 -2.82 12.43
N THR A 159 4.29 -3.49 12.55
CA THR A 159 4.10 -4.73 13.33
C THR A 159 3.55 -5.89 12.51
N GLY A 160 3.21 -5.67 11.25
CA GLY A 160 2.65 -6.70 10.37
C GLY A 160 2.41 -6.19 8.94
N GLY A 161 2.07 -7.11 8.04
CA GLY A 161 1.91 -6.82 6.61
C GLY A 161 3.22 -6.89 5.83
N ARG A 162 3.16 -6.54 4.54
CA ARG A 162 4.31 -6.52 3.64
C ARG A 162 4.39 -5.22 2.86
N VAL A 163 5.54 -4.57 2.84
CA VAL A 163 5.75 -3.31 2.10
C VAL A 163 6.81 -3.51 1.02
N VAL A 164 6.52 -3.13 -0.22
CA VAL A 164 7.48 -3.13 -1.33
C VAL A 164 7.73 -1.68 -1.76
N VAL A 165 8.98 -1.24 -1.70
CA VAL A 165 9.41 0.09 -2.18
C VAL A 165 10.29 -0.11 -3.42
N LEU A 166 9.84 0.39 -4.57
CA LEU A 166 10.51 0.18 -5.86
C LEU A 166 11.64 1.18 -6.16
N GLY A 167 11.85 2.15 -5.27
CA GLY A 167 12.82 3.22 -5.48
C GLY A 167 13.35 3.79 -4.16
N PRO A 168 13.75 5.07 -4.13
CA PRO A 168 14.48 5.64 -3.02
C PRO A 168 13.65 5.71 -1.73
N THR A 169 14.36 5.65 -0.60
CA THR A 169 13.79 5.83 0.74
C THR A 169 14.40 7.05 1.42
N GLY A 170 13.70 7.62 2.40
CA GLY A 170 14.29 8.57 3.33
C GLY A 170 15.03 7.89 4.49
N ARG A 171 15.50 8.71 5.41
CA ARG A 171 16.28 8.33 6.60
C ARG A 171 15.42 7.65 7.65
N ASN A 172 16.08 6.95 8.56
CA ASN A 172 15.47 6.32 9.74
C ASN A 172 14.35 5.32 9.35
N PHE A 173 14.49 4.67 8.20
CA PHE A 173 13.56 3.65 7.73
C PHE A 173 13.52 2.47 8.72
N ALA A 174 12.34 1.90 8.95
CA ALA A 174 12.08 0.77 9.84
C ALA A 174 12.42 0.99 11.33
N ALA A 175 12.51 2.26 11.78
CA ALA A 175 12.70 2.56 13.20
C ALA A 175 11.55 1.98 14.04
N GLY A 176 11.89 1.19 15.06
CA GLY A 176 10.90 0.54 15.92
C GLY A 176 10.02 -0.51 15.22
N MET A 177 10.37 -0.93 13.99
CA MET A 177 9.65 -1.99 13.28
C MET A 177 9.87 -3.33 13.96
N SER A 178 8.82 -3.90 14.54
CA SER A 178 8.87 -5.12 15.34
C SER A 178 8.20 -6.33 14.66
N GLY A 179 7.53 -6.13 13.52
CA GLY A 179 6.88 -7.21 12.78
C GLY A 179 6.50 -6.83 11.35
N GLY A 180 6.18 -7.84 10.53
CA GLY A 180 6.01 -7.69 9.09
C GLY A 180 7.33 -7.73 8.33
N ILE A 181 7.29 -7.53 7.01
CA ILE A 181 8.47 -7.59 6.14
C ILE A 181 8.42 -6.42 5.16
N ALA A 182 9.54 -5.71 4.98
CA ALA A 182 9.66 -4.73 3.90
C ALA A 182 10.71 -5.18 2.88
N TYR A 183 10.52 -4.79 1.63
CA TYR A 183 11.43 -5.06 0.52
C TYR A 183 11.73 -3.73 -0.17
N VAL A 184 13.00 -3.41 -0.34
CA VAL A 184 13.44 -2.14 -0.93
C VAL A 184 14.35 -2.43 -2.11
N VAL A 185 14.01 -1.92 -3.28
CA VAL A 185 14.89 -1.99 -4.47
C VAL A 185 15.97 -0.92 -4.33
N ASP A 186 17.16 -1.32 -3.87
CA ASP A 186 18.29 -0.44 -3.55
C ASP A 186 19.25 -0.32 -4.75
N ALA A 187 18.80 0.33 -5.82
CA ALA A 187 19.57 0.48 -7.06
C ALA A 187 20.92 1.19 -6.85
N ASP A 188 20.98 2.16 -5.92
CA ASP A 188 22.16 2.99 -5.66
C ASP A 188 23.01 2.50 -4.48
N LYS A 189 22.64 1.36 -3.86
CA LYS A 189 23.33 0.75 -2.70
C LYS A 189 23.46 1.69 -1.50
N GLN A 190 22.50 2.59 -1.30
CA GLN A 190 22.48 3.57 -0.22
C GLN A 190 21.57 3.17 0.93
N PHE A 191 20.65 2.23 0.72
CA PHE A 191 19.59 1.93 1.67
C PHE A 191 20.13 1.51 3.05
N LYS A 192 21.25 0.80 3.10
CA LYS A 192 21.90 0.42 4.37
C LYS A 192 22.19 1.62 5.29
N ASN A 193 22.53 2.78 4.74
CA ASN A 193 22.83 3.99 5.52
C ASN A 193 21.57 4.74 5.95
N LEU A 194 20.44 4.45 5.31
CA LEU A 194 19.15 5.11 5.54
C LEU A 194 18.24 4.30 6.47
N CYS A 195 18.51 2.99 6.59
CA CYS A 195 17.80 2.08 7.48
C CYS A 195 18.27 2.23 8.94
N ASN A 196 17.32 2.23 9.87
CA ASN A 196 17.60 2.14 11.30
C ASN A 196 17.85 0.67 11.69
N PRO A 197 19.06 0.31 12.14
CA PRO A 197 19.40 -1.09 12.43
C PRO A 197 18.94 -1.58 13.82
N GLY A 198 18.15 -0.79 14.56
CA GLY A 198 17.88 -1.03 15.97
C GLY A 198 17.09 -2.32 16.28
N MET A 199 16.11 -2.67 15.45
CA MET A 199 15.25 -3.85 15.65
C MET A 199 15.15 -4.75 14.41
N VAL A 200 15.84 -4.38 13.33
CA VAL A 200 15.75 -5.05 12.03
C VAL A 200 17.13 -5.39 11.51
N GLU A 201 17.20 -6.43 10.70
CA GLU A 201 18.38 -6.75 9.90
C GLU A 201 18.04 -6.66 8.42
N LEU A 202 19.09 -6.44 7.63
CA LEU A 202 19.02 -6.38 6.18
C LEU A 202 19.51 -7.71 5.60
N GLU A 203 18.66 -8.37 4.83
CA GLU A 203 18.89 -9.71 4.29
C GLU A 203 18.74 -9.73 2.77
N GLN A 204 19.31 -10.77 2.17
CA GLN A 204 19.05 -11.14 0.77
C GLN A 204 17.84 -12.06 0.69
N ILE A 205 17.09 -11.98 -0.40
CA ILE A 205 15.89 -12.79 -0.61
C ILE A 205 16.28 -14.13 -1.25
N VAL A 206 16.38 -15.17 -0.42
CA VAL A 206 16.80 -16.51 -0.87
C VAL A 206 15.64 -17.48 -1.10
N ASP A 207 14.49 -17.25 -0.45
CA ASP A 207 13.33 -18.14 -0.49
C ASP A 207 12.57 -17.99 -1.84
N PRO A 208 12.47 -19.03 -2.68
CA PRO A 208 11.79 -18.95 -3.98
C PRO A 208 10.31 -18.56 -3.88
N GLU A 209 9.61 -18.95 -2.80
CA GLU A 209 8.21 -18.56 -2.60
C GLU A 209 8.08 -17.06 -2.33
N GLU A 210 9.01 -16.51 -1.54
CA GLU A 210 9.10 -15.08 -1.26
C GLU A 210 9.43 -14.30 -2.54
N GLN A 211 10.39 -14.78 -3.35
CA GLN A 211 10.70 -14.19 -4.65
C GLN A 211 9.49 -14.15 -5.59
N ASN A 212 8.75 -15.26 -5.68
CA ASN A 212 7.54 -15.35 -6.50
C ASN A 212 6.45 -14.40 -6.01
N TRP A 213 6.27 -14.27 -4.69
CA TRP A 213 5.32 -13.33 -4.11
C TRP A 213 5.66 -11.89 -4.48
N ILE A 214 6.93 -11.47 -4.34
CA ILE A 214 7.37 -10.10 -4.69
C ILE A 214 7.15 -9.86 -6.19
N LYS A 215 7.57 -10.78 -7.05
CA LYS A 215 7.39 -10.66 -8.51
C LYS A 215 5.91 -10.53 -8.87
N HIS A 216 5.06 -11.33 -8.26
CA HIS A 216 3.62 -11.27 -8.46
C HIS A 216 3.04 -9.93 -8.00
N PHE A 217 3.47 -9.42 -6.85
CA PHE A 217 2.97 -8.16 -6.30
C PHE A 217 3.39 -6.95 -7.14
N ILE A 218 4.63 -6.94 -7.65
CA ILE A 218 5.10 -5.93 -8.62
C ILE A 218 4.34 -6.04 -9.96
N SER A 219 4.06 -7.26 -10.42
CA SER A 219 3.22 -7.47 -11.62
C SER A 219 1.82 -6.91 -11.44
N ARG A 220 1.19 -7.13 -10.28
CA ARG A 220 -0.11 -6.52 -9.96
C ARG A 220 -0.04 -5.00 -9.90
N HIS A 221 1.03 -4.43 -9.34
CA HIS A 221 1.24 -3.00 -9.37
C HIS A 221 1.32 -2.45 -10.80
N GLN A 222 2.09 -3.10 -11.67
CA GLN A 222 2.17 -2.75 -13.10
C GLN A 222 0.80 -2.84 -13.79
N GLN A 223 0.03 -3.90 -13.53
CA GLN A 223 -1.30 -4.10 -14.12
C GLN A 223 -2.33 -3.06 -13.65
N LEU A 224 -2.31 -2.69 -12.37
CA LEU A 224 -3.29 -1.79 -11.77
C LEU A 224 -2.97 -0.30 -11.98
N THR A 225 -1.70 0.05 -12.18
CA THR A 225 -1.25 1.45 -12.24
C THR A 225 -0.58 1.85 -13.55
N GLU A 226 -0.36 0.88 -14.46
CA GLU A 226 0.42 1.05 -15.69
C GLU A 226 1.84 1.59 -15.40
N SER A 227 2.42 1.22 -14.24
CA SER A 227 3.76 1.66 -13.82
C SER A 227 4.85 1.19 -14.79
N GLU A 228 5.56 2.16 -15.37
CA GLU A 228 6.71 1.94 -16.24
C GLU A 228 7.93 1.44 -15.45
N LEU A 229 8.13 1.93 -14.22
CA LEU A 229 9.18 1.46 -13.33
C LEU A 229 8.97 -0.03 -13.00
N ALA A 230 7.76 -0.42 -12.61
CA ALA A 230 7.43 -1.82 -12.33
C ALA A 230 7.64 -2.70 -13.57
N ALA A 231 7.22 -2.24 -14.75
CA ALA A 231 7.48 -2.95 -16.01
C ALA A 231 8.98 -3.14 -16.30
N LYS A 232 9.79 -2.10 -16.06
CA LYS A 232 11.25 -2.14 -16.23
C LYS A 232 11.89 -3.15 -15.27
N LEU A 233 11.51 -3.13 -13.99
CA LEU A 233 12.01 -4.06 -12.97
C LEU A 233 11.63 -5.51 -13.27
N LEU A 234 10.39 -5.75 -13.74
CA LEU A 234 9.93 -7.09 -14.13
C LEU A 234 10.68 -7.65 -15.36
N LYS A 235 11.10 -6.78 -16.28
CA LYS A 235 11.83 -7.17 -17.50
C LYS A 235 13.21 -7.76 -17.18
N ASP A 236 13.91 -7.20 -16.19
CA ASP A 236 15.19 -7.70 -15.71
C ASP A 236 15.07 -8.16 -14.25
N TRP A 237 14.29 -9.22 -14.06
CA TRP A 237 13.93 -9.71 -12.73
C TRP A 237 15.13 -10.18 -11.92
N THR A 238 16.09 -10.85 -12.56
CA THR A 238 17.30 -11.37 -11.86
C THR A 238 18.11 -10.23 -11.27
N ASN A 239 18.31 -9.13 -12.02
CA ASN A 239 19.00 -7.95 -11.52
C ASN A 239 18.15 -7.21 -10.47
N THR A 240 16.84 -7.08 -10.70
CA THR A 240 15.93 -6.47 -9.70
C THR A 240 16.04 -7.19 -8.36
N LEU A 241 16.00 -8.52 -8.37
CA LEU A 241 16.08 -9.34 -7.18
C LEU A 241 17.43 -9.17 -6.46
N SER A 242 18.55 -9.10 -7.19
CA SER A 242 19.88 -8.92 -6.60
C SER A 242 20.08 -7.54 -5.95
N MET A 243 19.33 -6.53 -6.40
CA MET A 243 19.29 -5.19 -5.82
C MET A 243 18.23 -5.05 -4.72
N THR A 244 17.34 -6.04 -4.55
CA THR A 244 16.26 -5.95 -3.56
C THR A 244 16.77 -6.40 -2.19
N VAL A 245 16.68 -5.49 -1.22
CA VAL A 245 17.02 -5.74 0.18
C VAL A 245 15.75 -6.07 0.96
N LYS A 246 15.79 -7.18 1.70
CA LYS A 246 14.76 -7.54 2.67
C LYS A 246 15.07 -6.89 4.01
N VAL A 247 14.08 -6.23 4.60
CA VAL A 247 14.12 -5.68 5.95
C VAL A 247 13.31 -6.61 6.85
N MET A 248 14.00 -7.26 7.78
CA MET A 248 13.42 -8.30 8.62
C MET A 248 13.61 -7.97 10.10
N PRO A 249 12.53 -7.80 10.88
CA PRO A 249 12.64 -7.63 12.32
C PRO A 249 13.19 -8.89 12.99
N THR A 250 14.21 -8.73 13.83
CA THR A 250 14.96 -9.85 14.43
C THR A 250 14.07 -10.77 15.27
N GLU A 251 13.21 -10.19 16.12
CA GLU A 251 12.29 -10.97 16.95
C GLU A 251 11.22 -11.70 16.11
N TYR A 252 10.70 -11.03 15.08
CA TYR A 252 9.72 -11.62 14.18
C TYR A 252 10.31 -12.82 13.42
N ARG A 253 11.57 -12.73 12.98
CA ARG A 253 12.28 -13.83 12.32
C ARG A 253 12.34 -15.07 13.20
N MET A 254 12.76 -14.91 14.45
CA MET A 254 12.84 -16.02 15.41
C MET A 254 11.49 -16.72 15.60
N VAL A 255 10.38 -15.96 15.56
CA VAL A 255 9.03 -16.53 15.65
C VAL A 255 8.70 -17.34 14.40
N LEU A 256 8.96 -16.80 13.20
CA LEU A 256 8.69 -17.51 11.92
C LEU A 256 9.51 -18.79 11.78
N GLU A 257 10.78 -18.77 12.15
CA GLU A 257 11.65 -19.95 12.12
C GLU A 257 11.15 -21.04 13.07
N LYS A 258 10.76 -20.67 14.30
CA LYS A 258 10.15 -21.61 15.25
C LYS A 258 8.84 -22.19 14.72
N GLN A 259 8.05 -21.42 13.99
CA GLN A 259 6.81 -21.92 13.37
C GLN A 259 7.09 -22.88 12.22
N LYS A 260 8.06 -22.56 11.34
CA LYS A 260 8.49 -23.46 10.25
C LYS A 260 9.00 -24.81 10.81
N LEU A 261 9.82 -24.79 11.86
CA LEU A 261 10.32 -26.00 12.51
C LEU A 261 9.24 -26.86 13.16
N LYS A 262 8.14 -26.25 13.63
CA LYS A 262 6.99 -26.99 14.19
C LYS A 262 6.08 -27.60 13.11
N ALA A 263 6.11 -27.07 11.90
CA ALA A 263 5.28 -27.50 10.79
C ALA A 263 5.97 -28.55 9.89
N ALA A 264 7.29 -28.73 10.03
CA ALA A 264 8.11 -29.76 9.38
C ALA A 264 8.15 -31.04 10.22
#